data_AF-A0AAJ0L8C4-F1
#
_entry.id   AF-A0AAJ0L8C4-F1
#
_cell.length_a   1.000
_cell.length_b   1.000
_cell.length_c   1.000
_cell.angle_alpha   90.00
_cell.angle_beta   90.00
_cell.angle_gamma   90.00
#
_symmetry.space_group_name_H-M   'P 1'
#
loop_
_entity.id
_entity.type
_entity.pdbx_description
1 polymer ?
#
loop_
_entity_poly.entity_id
_entity_poly.type
_entity_poly.pdbx_seq_one_letter_code
_entity_poly.pdbx_strand_id
1 'polypeptide(L)'
;MRLIGQRWEFQIGNTVIQVDNAFSWTFWGQERMLVNGEQVHASSGRMRFSQKYQEPWLTSFGDGELKVWLRSTSTKLRCSASLGGEPIPTTVMYAKNWQGLAGSWPKEEEWQKQLPGDGWAAS
;
A
#
# COMPACT_ATOMS: atom_id res chain seq x y z
N MET A 1 -15.26 -12.54 2.09
CA MET A 1 -13.95 -13.15 2.38
C MET A 1 -13.30 -12.44 3.55
N ARG A 2 -12.51 -13.13 4.38
CA ARG A 2 -11.69 -12.48 5.40
C ARG A 2 -10.40 -11.99 4.76
N LEU A 3 -10.15 -10.70 4.84
CA LEU A 3 -8.99 -10.01 4.29
C LEU A 3 -8.12 -9.49 5.43
N ILE A 4 -6.81 -9.63 5.25
CA ILE A 4 -5.78 -9.00 6.06
C ILE A 4 -5.19 -7.93 5.16
N GLY A 5 -5.31 -6.67 5.56
CA GLY A 5 -4.75 -5.57 4.79
C GLY A 5 -3.87 -4.67 5.61
N GLN A 6 -3.02 -3.98 4.86
CA GLN A 6 -2.03 -3.05 5.36
C GLN A 6 -2.02 -1.82 4.48
N ARG A 7 -1.70 -0.68 5.09
CA ARG A 7 -1.55 0.61 4.42
C ARG A 7 -0.23 1.23 4.84
N TRP A 8 0.48 1.78 3.87
CA TRP A 8 1.67 2.60 4.08
C TRP A 8 1.38 4.02 3.62
N GLU A 9 1.75 5.00 4.44
CA GLU A 9 1.69 6.41 4.09
C GLU A 9 3.09 6.97 3.92
N PHE A 10 3.30 7.70 2.83
CA PHE A 10 4.53 8.41 2.52
C PHE A 10 4.20 9.89 2.30
N GLN A 11 4.97 10.77 2.93
CA GLN A 11 4.85 12.22 2.74
C GLN A 11 5.91 12.72 1.76
N ILE A 12 5.49 13.42 0.70
CA ILE A 12 6.37 14.07 -0.27
C ILE A 12 5.92 15.54 -0.39
N GLY A 13 6.61 16.45 0.29
CA GLY A 13 6.17 17.85 0.37
C GLY A 13 4.76 17.95 0.96
N ASN A 14 3.81 18.46 0.18
CA ASN A 14 2.38 18.54 0.56
C ASN A 14 1.54 17.36 0.07
N THR A 15 2.14 16.39 -0.62
CA THR A 15 1.45 15.25 -1.19
C THR A 15 1.55 14.04 -0.27
N VAL A 16 0.39 13.44 0.03
CA VAL A 16 0.28 12.18 0.75
C VAL A 16 0.12 11.05 -0.25
N ILE A 17 1.02 10.07 -0.21
CA ILE A 17 0.90 8.83 -0.97
C ILE A 17 0.49 7.72 -0.02
N GLN A 18 -0.64 7.09 -0.29
CA GLN A 18 -1.11 5.93 0.45
C GLN A 18 -1.03 4.72 -0.46
N VAL A 19 -0.47 3.62 0.04
CA VAL A 19 -0.39 2.36 -0.67
C VAL A 19 -1.09 1.33 0.19
N ASP A 20 -2.17 0.74 -0.34
CA ASP A 20 -2.94 -0.27 0.36
C ASP A 20 -2.70 -1.64 -0.27
N ASN A 21 -2.57 -2.67 0.55
CA ASN A 21 -2.56 -4.07 0.17
C ASN A 21 -3.59 -4.83 1.00
N ALA A 22 -4.20 -5.84 0.40
CA ALA A 22 -4.97 -6.83 1.13
C ALA A 22 -4.79 -8.22 0.53
N PHE A 23 -4.75 -9.21 1.40
CA PHE A 23 -4.67 -10.63 1.05
C PHE A 23 -5.71 -11.44 1.81
N SER A 24 -6.21 -12.50 1.17
CA SER A 24 -7.01 -13.54 1.83
C SER A 24 -6.38 -14.91 1.64
N TRP A 25 -6.66 -15.81 2.59
CA TRP A 25 -6.23 -17.22 2.53
C TRP A 25 -6.72 -17.99 1.29
N THR A 26 -7.66 -17.44 0.50
CA THR A 26 -8.05 -18.01 -0.79
C THR A 26 -7.13 -17.58 -1.94
N PHE A 27 -5.91 -17.13 -1.62
CA PHE A 27 -4.92 -16.57 -2.55
C PHE A 27 -5.43 -15.37 -3.35
N TRP A 28 -6.41 -14.64 -2.82
CA TRP A 28 -6.84 -13.37 -3.41
C TRP A 28 -5.93 -12.26 -2.90
N GLY A 29 -5.43 -11.43 -3.81
CA GLY A 29 -4.69 -10.22 -3.52
C GLY A 29 -5.37 -9.01 -4.16
N GLN A 30 -5.35 -7.87 -3.46
CA GLN A 30 -5.77 -6.59 -4.01
C GLN A 30 -4.91 -5.47 -3.45
N GLU A 31 -4.66 -4.46 -4.28
CA GLU A 31 -3.71 -3.40 -4.06
C GLU A 31 -4.25 -2.12 -4.68
N ARG A 32 -3.98 -0.98 -4.05
CA ARG A 32 -4.27 0.32 -4.64
C ARG A 32 -3.26 1.36 -4.19
N MET A 33 -3.05 2.36 -5.02
CA MET A 33 -2.31 3.56 -4.68
C MET A 33 -3.26 4.75 -4.70
N LEU A 34 -3.19 5.57 -3.66
CA LEU A 34 -3.93 6.81 -3.53
C LEU A 34 -2.96 7.98 -3.42
N VAL A 35 -3.31 9.08 -4.07
CA VAL A 35 -2.60 10.36 -3.99
C VAL A 35 -3.57 11.37 -3.41
N ASN A 36 -3.25 11.94 -2.24
CA ASN A 36 -4.14 12.85 -1.51
C ASN A 36 -5.56 12.28 -1.31
N GLY A 37 -5.67 10.96 -1.11
CA GLY A 37 -6.94 10.26 -0.92
C GLY A 37 -7.66 9.87 -2.22
N GLU A 38 -7.18 10.28 -3.39
CA GLU A 38 -7.73 9.88 -4.68
C GLU A 38 -7.04 8.62 -5.20
N GLN A 39 -7.82 7.59 -5.56
CA GLN A 39 -7.27 6.37 -6.11
C GLN A 39 -6.76 6.60 -7.54
N VAL A 40 -5.45 6.48 -7.73
CA VAL A 40 -4.80 6.61 -9.04
C VAL A 40 -4.51 5.27 -9.70
N HIS A 41 -4.28 4.23 -8.90
CA HIS A 41 -4.04 2.86 -9.38
C HIS A 41 -4.75 1.85 -8.51
N ALA A 42 -5.27 0.80 -9.15
CA ALA A 42 -5.85 -0.34 -8.46
C ALA A 42 -5.59 -1.63 -9.23
N SER A 43 -5.43 -2.70 -8.48
CA SER A 43 -5.01 -3.99 -8.98
C SER A 43 -5.59 -5.07 -8.06
N SER A 44 -6.20 -6.11 -8.63
CA SER A 44 -6.67 -7.25 -7.85
C SER A 44 -6.63 -8.53 -8.65
N GLY A 45 -6.61 -9.69 -7.99
CA GLY A 45 -6.68 -10.99 -8.65
C GLY A 45 -6.23 -12.14 -7.76
N ARG A 46 -6.38 -13.36 -8.29
CA ARG A 46 -5.78 -14.56 -7.68
C ARG A 46 -4.26 -14.55 -7.91
N MET A 47 -3.50 -15.01 -6.92
CA MET A 47 -2.04 -15.14 -6.98
C MET A 47 -1.30 -13.82 -7.29
N ARG A 48 -1.87 -12.69 -6.86
CA ARG A 48 -1.25 -11.37 -7.05
C ARG A 48 -0.40 -11.03 -5.83
N PHE A 49 0.92 -11.01 -6.04
CA PHE A 49 1.91 -10.91 -4.96
C PHE A 49 2.88 -9.72 -5.09
N SER A 50 2.82 -8.96 -6.19
CA SER A 50 3.66 -7.76 -6.33
C SER A 50 3.09 -6.78 -7.36
N GLN A 51 3.29 -5.50 -7.10
CA GLN A 51 3.09 -4.42 -8.06
C GLN A 51 4.21 -3.39 -7.95
N LYS A 52 4.47 -2.74 -9.08
CA LYS A 52 5.37 -1.60 -9.19
C LYS A 52 4.60 -0.47 -9.86
N TYR A 53 4.46 0.66 -9.17
CA TYR A 53 3.91 1.89 -9.72
C TYR A 53 5.06 2.84 -10.08
N GLN A 54 4.93 3.55 -11.20
CA GLN A 54 5.94 4.45 -11.75
C GLN A 54 5.24 5.71 -12.25
N GLU A 55 5.22 6.75 -11.42
CA GLU A 55 4.50 7.99 -11.72
C GLU A 55 5.50 9.14 -11.93
N PRO A 56 5.57 9.72 -13.15
CA PRO A 56 6.49 10.83 -13.44
C PRO A 56 5.98 12.20 -12.96
N TRP A 57 4.68 12.37 -12.70
CA TRP A 57 4.05 13.67 -12.43
C TRP A 57 3.99 14.09 -10.96
N LEU A 58 4.49 13.25 -10.04
CA LEU A 58 4.31 13.51 -8.61
C LEU A 58 5.28 14.56 -8.04
N THR A 59 6.25 15.00 -8.86
CA THR A 59 7.09 16.17 -8.57
C THR A 59 6.60 17.36 -9.37
N SER A 60 6.19 18.44 -8.70
CA SER A 60 5.75 19.69 -9.34
C SER A 60 6.80 20.30 -10.28
N PHE A 61 8.06 19.84 -10.18
CA PHE A 61 9.22 20.32 -10.93
C PHE A 61 9.82 19.27 -11.89
N GLY A 62 9.23 18.08 -12.02
CA GLY A 62 9.55 17.12 -13.09
C GLY A 62 10.87 16.34 -12.98
N ASP A 63 11.68 16.53 -11.95
CA ASP A 63 13.02 15.91 -11.89
C ASP A 63 13.06 14.51 -11.24
N GLY A 64 11.92 13.95 -10.80
CA GLY A 64 11.90 12.67 -10.08
C GLY A 64 10.71 11.77 -10.41
N GLU A 65 11.01 10.53 -10.79
CA GLU A 65 10.04 9.43 -10.95
C GLU A 65 9.72 8.81 -9.58
N LEU A 66 8.44 8.77 -9.19
CA LEU A 66 8.01 8.04 -8.00
C LEU A 66 7.94 6.55 -8.32
N LYS A 67 8.70 5.75 -7.59
CA LYS A 67 8.66 4.29 -7.63
C LYS A 67 8.08 3.77 -6.33
N VAL A 68 6.92 3.12 -6.42
CA VAL A 68 6.37 2.35 -5.30
C VAL A 68 6.50 0.88 -5.64
N TRP A 69 7.15 0.13 -4.76
CA TRP A 69 7.23 -1.32 -4.87
C TRP A 69 6.52 -1.97 -3.70
N LEU A 70 5.56 -2.81 -4.04
CA LEU A 70 4.79 -3.60 -3.10
C LEU A 70 5.07 -5.08 -3.36
N ARG A 71 5.40 -5.81 -2.31
CA ARG A 71 5.62 -7.25 -2.36
C ARG A 71 4.93 -7.94 -1.20
N SER A 72 3.97 -8.77 -1.54
CA SER A 72 3.38 -9.74 -0.64
C SER A 72 4.15 -11.05 -0.68
N THR A 73 4.54 -11.56 0.48
CA THR A 73 4.93 -12.96 0.66
C THR A 73 3.85 -13.69 1.46
N SER A 74 3.99 -15.01 1.61
CA SER A 74 3.09 -15.81 2.44
C SER A 74 3.06 -15.40 3.92
N THR A 75 4.06 -14.65 4.40
CA THR A 75 4.24 -14.32 5.82
C THR A 75 4.53 -12.85 6.10
N LYS A 76 4.91 -12.06 5.09
CA LYS A 76 5.31 -10.66 5.25
C LYS A 76 4.85 -9.84 4.05
N LEU A 77 4.40 -8.64 4.31
CA LEU A 77 4.13 -7.63 3.29
C LEU A 77 5.21 -6.55 3.41
N ARG A 78 5.78 -6.13 2.27
CA ARG A 78 6.77 -5.05 2.21
C ARG A 78 6.32 -4.02 1.21
N CYS A 79 6.36 -2.76 1.62
CA CYS A 79 6.20 -1.62 0.74
C CYS A 79 7.42 -0.72 0.87
N SER A 80 7.93 -0.24 -0.26
CA SER A 80 8.99 0.76 -0.32
C SER A 80 8.63 1.80 -1.37
N ALA A 81 8.85 3.07 -1.07
CA ALA A 81 8.74 4.16 -2.01
C ALA A 81 10.11 4.81 -2.23
N SER A 82 10.39 5.25 -3.44
CA SER A 82 11.54 6.10 -3.76
C SER A 82 11.16 7.16 -4.79
N LEU A 83 11.84 8.30 -4.75
CA LEU A 83 11.63 9.42 -5.66
C LEU A 83 12.95 9.84 -6.27
N GLY A 84 13.07 9.78 -7.60
CA GLY A 84 14.34 10.08 -8.26
C GLY A 84 15.49 9.15 -7.85
N GLY A 85 15.17 7.96 -7.33
CA GLY A 85 16.16 7.01 -6.79
C GLY A 85 16.36 7.11 -5.28
N GLU A 86 15.97 8.20 -4.64
CA GLU A 86 16.12 8.38 -3.19
C GLU A 86 14.98 7.71 -2.41
N PRO A 87 15.27 6.86 -1.40
CA PRO A 87 14.25 6.23 -0.58
C PRO A 87 13.40 7.25 0.19
N ILE A 88 12.08 7.07 0.16
CA ILE A 88 11.16 7.85 0.99
C ILE A 88 10.81 7.01 2.22
N PRO A 89 11.09 7.50 3.45
CA PRO A 89 10.72 6.79 4.65
C PRO A 89 9.20 6.74 4.79
N THR A 90 8.69 5.56 5.16
CA THR A 90 7.29 5.42 5.55
C THR A 90 6.99 6.31 6.74
N THR A 91 5.98 7.17 6.61
CA THR A 91 5.55 8.07 7.68
C THR A 91 4.67 7.33 8.69
N VAL A 92 3.73 6.50 8.21
CA VAL A 92 2.83 5.72 9.05
C VAL A 92 2.53 4.37 8.39
N MET A 93 2.36 3.33 9.21
CA MET A 93 1.76 2.06 8.78
C MET A 93 0.42 1.84 9.47
N TYR A 94 -0.51 1.20 8.77
CA TYR A 94 -1.79 0.76 9.32
C TYR A 94 -2.02 -0.70 8.98
N ALA A 95 -2.79 -1.39 9.80
CA ALA A 95 -3.27 -2.73 9.53
C ALA A 95 -4.75 -2.85 9.86
N LYS A 96 -5.44 -3.74 9.15
CA LYS A 96 -6.82 -4.09 9.44
C LYS A 96 -7.12 -5.50 8.94
N ASN A 97 -7.78 -6.27 9.80
CA ASN A 97 -8.50 -7.47 9.39
C ASN A 97 -9.98 -7.11 9.20
N TRP A 98 -10.58 -7.49 8.08
CA TRP A 98 -12.01 -7.27 7.83
C TRP A 98 -12.63 -8.41 7.05
N GLN A 99 -13.96 -8.40 6.98
CA GLN A 99 -14.73 -9.27 6.10
C GLN A 99 -15.37 -8.42 5.00
N GLY A 100 -15.05 -8.72 3.75
CA GLY A 100 -15.52 -7.92 2.60
C GLY A 100 -15.59 -8.73 1.30
N LEU A 101 -16.04 -8.07 0.23
CA LEU A 101 -16.01 -8.60 -1.13
C LEU A 101 -14.62 -8.37 -1.76
N ALA A 102 -14.34 -9.09 -2.85
CA ALA A 102 -13.18 -8.82 -3.69
C ALA A 102 -13.22 -7.36 -4.19
N GLY A 103 -12.11 -6.63 -4.04
CA GLY A 103 -12.00 -5.21 -4.42
C GLY A 103 -12.57 -4.22 -3.40
N SER A 104 -13.18 -4.69 -2.30
CA SER A 104 -13.66 -3.80 -1.23
C SER A 104 -12.56 -3.48 -0.24
N TRP A 105 -12.59 -2.27 0.32
CA TRP A 105 -11.63 -1.79 1.31
C TRP A 105 -12.35 -1.37 2.60
N PRO A 106 -11.69 -1.40 3.76
CA PRO A 106 -12.21 -0.84 4.99
C PRO A 106 -12.51 0.65 4.83
N LYS A 107 -13.41 1.17 5.67
CA LYS A 107 -13.57 2.62 5.81
C LYS A 107 -12.30 3.23 6.40
N GLU A 108 -12.07 4.50 6.11
CA GLU A 108 -10.87 5.22 6.54
C GLU A 108 -10.69 5.20 8.07
N GLU A 109 -11.78 5.35 8.83
CA GLU A 109 -11.80 5.26 10.29
C GLU A 109 -11.49 3.86 10.87
N GLU A 110 -11.56 2.80 10.06
CA GLU A 110 -11.40 1.43 10.54
C GLU A 110 -9.94 0.96 10.54
N TRP A 111 -9.04 1.69 9.87
CA TRP A 111 -7.62 1.40 9.81
C TRP A 111 -6.94 1.68 11.15
N GLN A 112 -6.14 0.72 11.63
CA GLN A 112 -5.46 0.83 12.92
C GLN A 112 -3.99 1.13 12.70
N LYS A 113 -3.52 2.29 13.18
CA LYS A 113 -2.09 2.67 13.16
C LYS A 113 -1.26 1.59 13.84
N GLN A 114 -0.14 1.25 13.21
CA GLN A 114 0.88 0.32 13.70
C GLN A 114 2.19 1.08 13.91
N LEU A 115 2.99 0.64 14.88
CA LEU A 115 4.34 1.16 15.03
C LEU A 115 5.24 0.60 13.91
N PRO A 116 6.21 1.39 13.40
CA PRO A 116 7.20 0.89 12.44
C PRO A 116 7.97 -0.29 13.05
N GLY A 117 7.81 -1.49 12.51
CA GLY A 117 8.44 -2.72 13.01
C GLY A 117 7.46 -3.81 13.47
N ASP A 118 6.23 -3.45 13.82
CA ASP A 118 5.18 -4.37 14.29
C ASP A 118 4.37 -4.98 13.13
N GLY A 119 4.94 -5.03 11.93
CA GLY A 119 4.29 -5.63 10.75
C GLY A 119 3.99 -7.10 11.04
N TRP A 120 2.74 -7.37 11.41
CA TRP A 120 2.23 -8.65 11.91
C TRP A 120 2.88 -9.82 11.17
N ALA A 121 3.71 -10.58 11.89
CA ALA A 121 3.95 -11.97 11.55
C ALA A 121 2.63 -12.69 11.81
N ALA A 122 2.02 -13.25 10.76
CA ALA A 122 0.92 -14.19 10.93
C ALA A 122 1.37 -15.28 11.92
N SER A 123 0.73 -15.31 13.08
CA SER A 123 0.71 -16.50 13.95
C SER A 123 -0.36 -17.44 13.43
#